data_AF-A0ABD8ABS0-F1
#
_entry.id   AF-A0ABD8ABS0-F1
#
_cell.length_a   1.000
_cell.length_b   1.000
_cell.length_c   1.000
_cell.angle_alpha   90.00
_cell.angle_beta   90.00
_cell.angle_gamma   90.00
#
_symmetry.space_group_name_H-M   'P 1'
#
loop_
_entity.id
_entity.type
_entity.pdbx_description
1 polymer ?
#
loop_
_entity_poly.entity_id
_entity_poly.type
_entity_poly.pdbx_seq_one_letter_code
_entity_poly.pdbx_strand_id
1 'polypeptide(L)'
;MEMEEKKLEEKIGKVPEIFKELKKTDPDLYGSVMGLDQLIWADGALSKQTKKIIAIAIAAALRDGHAVRAQMAGAGSLGVSKEEIEEGLRVAFLLAGMPAYVHGKTALEEYLGNRPRK
;
A
#
# COMPACT_ATOMS: atom_id res chain seq x y z
N MET A 1 -2.97 11.36 -27.41
CA MET A 1 -2.48 10.21 -26.61
C MET A 1 -1.42 10.65 -25.60
N GLU A 2 -0.32 11.29 -26.00
CA GLU A 2 0.72 11.76 -25.07
C GLU A 2 0.20 12.69 -23.96
N MET A 3 -0.75 13.60 -24.26
CA MET A 3 -1.31 14.51 -23.23
C MET A 3 -2.13 13.80 -22.14
N GLU A 4 -2.74 12.66 -22.45
CA GLU A 4 -3.54 11.90 -21.50
C GLU A 4 -2.64 11.03 -20.60
N GLU A 5 -1.56 10.52 -21.18
CA GLU A 5 -0.50 9.79 -20.48
C GLU A 5 0.30 10.69 -19.53
N LYS A 6 0.70 11.88 -19.99
CA LYS A 6 1.37 12.89 -19.14
C LYS A 6 0.51 13.31 -17.95
N LYS A 7 -0.80 13.53 -18.18
CA LYS A 7 -1.77 13.84 -17.13
C LYS A 7 -1.95 12.70 -16.12
N LEU A 8 -1.82 11.45 -16.58
CA LEU A 8 -1.89 10.29 -15.71
C LEU A 8 -0.60 10.16 -14.89
N GLU A 9 0.57 10.28 -15.52
CA GLU A 9 1.86 10.23 -14.84
C GLU A 9 2.04 11.36 -13.81
N GLU A 10 1.52 12.56 -14.09
CA GLU A 10 1.48 13.68 -13.13
C GLU A 10 0.58 13.39 -11.91
N LYS A 11 -0.50 12.61 -12.09
CA LYS A 11 -1.49 12.33 -11.03
C LYS A 11 -1.13 11.14 -10.15
N ILE A 12 -0.52 10.10 -10.72
CA ILE A 12 -0.31 8.82 -10.02
C ILE A 12 1.16 8.36 -10.01
N GLY A 13 2.09 9.17 -10.55
CA GLY A 13 3.47 8.77 -10.76
C GLY A 13 3.63 7.93 -12.04
N LYS A 14 4.85 7.42 -12.29
CA LYS A 14 5.16 6.70 -13.53
C LYS A 14 4.19 5.54 -13.75
N VAL A 15 3.42 5.60 -14.83
CA VAL A 15 2.49 4.53 -15.21
C VAL A 15 3.30 3.28 -15.52
N PRO A 16 3.09 2.15 -14.81
CA PRO A 16 3.81 0.93 -15.12
C PRO A 16 3.61 0.52 -16.58
N GLU A 17 4.68 0.09 -17.26
CA GLU A 17 4.65 -0.28 -18.69
C GLU A 17 3.57 -1.33 -19.01
N ILE A 18 3.26 -2.22 -18.06
CA ILE A 18 2.18 -3.20 -18.20
C ILE A 18 0.81 -2.56 -18.47
N PHE A 19 0.54 -1.36 -17.94
CA PHE A 19 -0.72 -0.65 -18.23
C PHE A 19 -0.73 -0.04 -19.63
N LYS A 20 0.44 0.30 -20.19
CA LYS A 20 0.56 0.80 -21.57
C LYS A 20 0.32 -0.31 -22.58
N GLU A 21 0.82 -1.50 -22.28
CA GLU A 21 0.52 -2.71 -23.06
C GLU A 21 -0.94 -3.11 -22.92
N LEU A 22 -1.47 -3.12 -21.70
CA LEU A 22 -2.87 -3.49 -21.42
C LEU A 22 -3.86 -2.62 -22.20
N LYS A 23 -3.61 -1.30 -22.30
CA LYS A 23 -4.45 -0.40 -23.10
C LYS A 23 -4.55 -0.81 -24.58
N LYS A 24 -3.53 -1.50 -25.12
CA LYS A 24 -3.49 -1.96 -26.52
C LYS A 24 -4.04 -3.37 -26.67
N THR A 25 -3.73 -4.27 -25.73
CA THR A 25 -4.06 -5.69 -25.82
C THR A 25 -5.46 -6.02 -25.29
N ASP A 26 -5.93 -5.28 -24.29
CA ASP A 26 -7.25 -5.45 -23.66
C ASP A 26 -7.78 -4.09 -23.13
N PRO A 27 -8.37 -3.26 -24.02
CA PRO A 27 -8.87 -1.93 -23.66
C PRO A 27 -9.98 -1.94 -22.60
N ASP A 28 -10.82 -2.98 -22.59
CA ASP A 28 -11.93 -3.11 -21.65
C ASP A 28 -11.43 -3.38 -20.23
N LEU A 29 -10.44 -4.28 -20.11
CA LEU A 29 -9.78 -4.52 -18.83
C LEU A 29 -9.00 -3.28 -18.37
N TYR A 30 -8.29 -2.59 -19.27
CA TYR A 30 -7.62 -1.33 -18.94
C TYR A 30 -8.60 -0.28 -18.38
N GLY A 31 -9.73 -0.08 -19.06
CA GLY A 31 -10.77 0.86 -18.62
C GLY A 31 -11.32 0.48 -17.24
N SER A 32 -11.57 -0.81 -17.02
CA SER A 32 -12.07 -1.32 -15.73
C SER A 32 -11.08 -1.08 -14.59
N VAL A 33 -9.78 -1.34 -14.79
CA VAL A 33 -8.76 -1.14 -13.76
C VAL A 33 -8.55 0.35 -13.46
N MET A 34 -8.52 1.20 -14.49
CA MET A 34 -8.40 2.65 -14.29
C MET A 34 -9.63 3.25 -13.60
N GLY A 35 -10.83 2.74 -13.92
CA GLY A 35 -12.05 3.13 -13.23
C GLY A 35 -12.02 2.75 -11.74
N LEU A 36 -11.53 1.56 -11.42
CA LEU A 36 -11.35 1.11 -10.04
C LEU A 36 -10.33 1.96 -9.28
N ASP A 37 -9.17 2.25 -9.89
CA ASP A 37 -8.15 3.12 -9.28
C ASP A 37 -8.73 4.50 -8.93
N GLN A 38 -9.43 5.12 -9.89
CA GLN A 38 -10.07 6.42 -9.66
C GLN A 38 -11.12 6.38 -8.54
N LEU A 39 -11.95 5.33 -8.51
CA LEU A 39 -12.96 5.14 -7.47
C LEU A 39 -12.33 5.00 -6.07
N ILE A 40 -11.27 4.19 -5.95
CA ILE A 40 -10.59 3.95 -4.67
C ILE A 40 -9.96 5.24 -4.15
N TRP A 41 -9.29 6.01 -5.01
CA TRP A 41 -8.53 7.19 -4.60
C TRP A 41 -9.33 8.50 -4.54
N ALA A 42 -10.58 8.52 -5.00
CA ALA A 42 -11.46 9.68 -4.84
C ALA A 42 -11.70 9.99 -3.34
N ASP A 43 -11.80 11.26 -2.99
CA ASP A 43 -12.19 11.66 -1.63
C ASP A 43 -13.61 11.16 -1.29
N GLY A 44 -13.82 10.80 -0.02
CA GLY A 44 -15.11 10.38 0.51
C GLY A 44 -15.13 10.53 2.03
N ALA A 45 -15.67 9.55 2.75
CA ALA A 45 -15.58 9.53 4.21
C ALA A 45 -14.13 9.51 4.73
N LEU A 46 -13.20 9.00 3.93
CA LEU A 46 -11.77 9.15 4.11
C LEU A 46 -11.21 10.01 2.99
N SER A 47 -10.33 10.95 3.34
CA SER A 47 -9.60 11.73 2.35
C SER A 47 -8.59 10.85 1.60
N LYS A 48 -8.17 11.31 0.43
CA LYS A 48 -7.10 10.69 -0.36
C LYS A 48 -5.79 10.60 0.43
N GLN A 49 -5.51 11.59 1.29
CA GLN A 49 -4.37 11.59 2.22
C GLN A 49 -4.47 10.43 3.22
N THR A 50 -5.61 10.29 3.89
CA THR A 50 -5.83 9.19 4.84
C THR A 50 -5.71 7.82 4.16
N LYS A 51 -6.29 7.68 2.95
CA LYS A 51 -6.16 6.45 2.15
C LYS A 51 -4.71 6.16 1.76
N LYS A 52 -3.91 7.19 1.48
CA LYS A 52 -2.48 7.06 1.15
C LYS A 52 -1.69 6.50 2.34
N ILE A 53 -1.95 6.98 3.55
CA ILE A 53 -1.33 6.46 4.78
C ILE A 53 -1.70 4.98 4.99
N ILE A 54 -2.98 4.62 4.80
CA ILE A 54 -3.45 3.22 4.89
C ILE A 54 -2.70 2.34 3.88
N ALA A 55 -2.58 2.79 2.62
CA ALA A 55 -1.89 2.03 1.59
C ALA A 55 -0.39 1.83 1.90
N ILE A 56 0.28 2.85 2.44
CA ILE A 56 1.68 2.75 2.92
C ILE A 56 1.79 1.70 4.04
N ALA A 57 0.89 1.75 5.03
CA ALA A 57 0.89 0.81 6.15
C ALA A 57 0.65 -0.63 5.70
N ILE A 58 -0.27 -0.87 4.76
CA ILE A 58 -0.53 -2.20 4.18
C ILE A 58 0.71 -2.71 3.44
N ALA A 59 1.30 -1.90 2.57
CA ALA A 59 2.51 -2.28 1.83
C ALA A 59 3.67 -2.63 2.78
N ALA A 60 3.85 -1.84 3.84
CA ALA A 60 4.86 -2.10 4.87
C ALA A 60 4.60 -3.40 5.64
N ALA A 61 3.35 -3.65 6.04
CA ALA A 61 2.95 -4.89 6.73
C ALA A 61 3.21 -6.15 5.87
N LEU A 62 3.04 -6.04 4.55
CA LEU A 62 3.33 -7.11 3.59
C LEU A 62 4.83 -7.29 3.31
N ARG A 63 5.69 -6.39 3.80
CA ARG A 63 7.14 -6.35 3.52
C ARG A 63 7.46 -6.24 2.04
N ASP A 64 6.57 -5.62 1.26
CA ASP A 64 6.76 -5.40 -0.16
C ASP A 64 7.49 -4.07 -0.39
N GLY A 65 8.81 -4.13 -0.51
CA GLY A 65 9.63 -2.93 -0.72
C GLY A 65 9.31 -2.18 -2.02
N HIS A 66 8.80 -2.85 -3.06
CA HIS A 66 8.39 -2.18 -4.28
C HIS A 66 7.10 -1.39 -4.05
N ALA A 67 6.07 -2.04 -3.47
CA ALA A 67 4.81 -1.39 -3.14
C ALA A 67 4.99 -0.24 -2.14
N VAL A 68 5.85 -0.39 -1.13
CA VAL A 68 6.15 0.69 -0.17
C VAL A 68 6.70 1.92 -0.90
N ARG A 69 7.69 1.74 -1.78
CA ARG A 69 8.24 2.85 -2.57
C ARG A 69 7.19 3.48 -3.48
N ALA A 70 6.35 2.67 -4.13
CA ALA A 70 5.28 3.14 -4.99
C ALA A 70 4.24 3.96 -4.22
N GLN A 71 3.84 3.53 -3.02
CA GLN A 71 2.88 4.28 -2.20
C GLN A 71 3.48 5.50 -1.50
N MET A 72 4.77 5.47 -1.17
CA MET A 72 5.49 6.65 -0.67
C MET A 72 5.64 7.73 -1.75
N ALA A 73 5.78 7.34 -3.01
CA ALA A 73 5.88 8.27 -4.12
C ALA A 73 4.64 9.18 -4.20
N GLY A 74 4.86 10.49 -4.24
CA GLY A 74 3.79 11.48 -4.30
C GLY A 74 2.99 11.68 -3.01
N ALA A 75 3.30 10.98 -1.90
CA ALA A 75 2.62 11.18 -0.61
C ALA A 75 2.77 12.63 -0.10
N GLY A 76 3.98 13.18 -0.18
CA GLY A 76 4.23 14.59 0.17
C GLY A 76 3.49 15.57 -0.74
N SER A 77 3.37 15.27 -2.04
CA SER A 77 2.59 16.10 -2.99
C SER A 77 1.09 16.06 -2.69
N LEU A 78 0.60 15.00 -2.05
CA LEU A 78 -0.77 14.92 -1.54
C LEU A 78 -0.94 15.65 -0.19
N GLY A 79 0.13 16.18 0.41
CA GLY A 79 0.11 16.86 1.71
C GLY A 79 0.19 15.92 2.91
N VAL A 80 0.54 14.66 2.71
CA VAL A 80 0.81 13.73 3.82
C VAL A 80 2.14 14.10 4.47
N SER A 81 2.13 14.33 5.78
CA SER A 81 3.29 14.67 6.58
C SER A 81 4.13 13.44 6.93
N LYS A 82 5.38 13.68 7.35
CA LYS A 82 6.25 12.62 7.86
C LYS A 82 5.66 11.99 9.13
N GLU A 83 5.09 12.82 10.00
CA GLU A 83 4.52 12.43 11.28
C GLU A 83 3.33 11.49 11.10
N GLU A 84 2.44 11.79 10.15
CA GLU A 84 1.31 10.91 9.79
C GLU A 84 1.78 9.55 9.25
N ILE A 85 2.84 9.54 8.44
CA ILE A 85 3.45 8.30 7.93
C ILE A 85 4.02 7.49 9.10
N GLU A 86 4.77 8.13 9.99
CA GLU A 86 5.34 7.48 11.20
C GLU A 86 4.25 6.88 12.08
N GLU A 87 3.13 7.58 12.31
CA GLU A 87 1.99 7.03 13.04
C GLU A 87 1.36 5.81 12.35
N GLY A 88 1.18 5.87 11.02
CA GLY A 88 0.72 4.72 10.24
C GLY A 88 1.66 3.51 10.33
N LEU A 89 2.98 3.74 10.29
CA LEU A 89 3.99 2.69 10.43
C LEU A 89 4.02 2.09 11.84
N ARG A 90 3.75 2.86 12.90
CA ARG A 90 3.61 2.34 14.27
C ARG A 90 2.42 1.39 14.39
N VAL A 91 1.30 1.70 13.74
CA VAL A 91 0.14 0.79 13.67
C VAL A 91 0.52 -0.51 12.96
N ALA A 92 1.21 -0.41 11.82
CA ALA A 92 1.71 -1.59 11.10
C ALA A 92 2.68 -2.41 11.95
N PHE A 93 3.60 -1.77 12.68
CA PHE A 93 4.52 -2.44 13.60
C PHE A 93 3.78 -3.22 14.69
N LEU A 94 2.79 -2.61 15.33
CA LEU A 94 2.02 -3.28 16.38
C LEU A 94 1.24 -4.48 15.83
N LEU A 95 0.49 -4.30 14.73
CA LEU A 95 -0.44 -5.31 14.25
C LEU A 95 0.19 -6.37 13.33
N ALA A 96 1.28 -6.07 12.64
CA ALA A 96 1.99 -7.04 11.79
C ALA A 96 3.28 -7.57 12.44
N GLY A 97 3.92 -6.80 13.32
CA GLY A 97 5.16 -7.20 14.01
C GLY A 97 4.92 -8.04 15.26
N MET A 98 3.96 -7.67 16.11
CA MET A 98 3.67 -8.41 17.34
C MET A 98 3.27 -9.87 17.09
N PRO A 99 2.43 -10.19 16.09
CA PRO A 99 2.14 -11.60 15.75
C PRO A 99 3.41 -12.40 15.43
N ALA A 100 4.37 -11.83 14.68
CA ALA A 100 5.62 -12.51 14.37
C ALA A 100 6.43 -12.84 15.64
N TYR A 101 6.50 -11.90 16.59
CA TYR A 101 7.11 -12.14 17.90
C TYR A 101 6.40 -13.25 18.68
N VAL A 102 5.07 -13.20 18.76
CA VAL A 102 4.25 -14.21 19.44
C VAL A 102 4.48 -15.60 18.84
N HIS A 103 4.43 -15.73 17.51
CA HIS A 103 4.69 -17.01 16.84
C HIS A 103 6.08 -17.57 17.17
N GLY A 104 7.12 -16.74 17.15
CA GLY A 104 8.46 -17.16 17.54
C GLY A 104 8.55 -17.57 19.00
N LYS A 105 7.90 -16.82 19.90
CA LYS A 105 7.87 -17.13 21.33
C LYS A 105 7.14 -18.44 21.63
N THR A 106 6.00 -18.67 20.99
CA THR A 106 5.26 -19.92 21.11
C THR A 106 6.08 -21.11 20.60
N ALA A 107 6.72 -21.00 19.44
CA ALA A 107 7.58 -22.07 18.92
C ALA A 107 8.75 -22.39 19.86
N LEU A 108 9.35 -21.37 20.50
CA LEU A 108 10.39 -21.56 21.51
C LEU A 108 9.87 -22.29 22.75
N GLU A 109 8.69 -21.92 23.26
CA GLU A 109 8.09 -22.59 24.43
C GLU A 109 7.75 -24.06 24.13
N GLU A 110 7.30 -24.36 22.91
CA GLU A 110 7.08 -25.72 22.43
C GLU A 110 8.38 -26.52 22.36
N TYR A 111 9.45 -25.93 21.82
CA TYR A 111 10.77 -26.55 21.76
C TYR A 111 11.32 -26.86 23.17
N LEU A 112 11.08 -25.98 24.14
CA LEU A 112 11.54 -26.14 25.53
C LEU A 112 10.63 -27.04 26.40
N GLY A 113 9.49 -27.50 25.88
CA GLY A 113 8.53 -28.32 26.64
C GLY A 113 7.74 -27.55 27.71
N ASN A 114 7.80 -26.22 27.71
CA ASN A 114 7.24 -25.34 28.75
C ASN A 114 5.86 -24.78 28.38
N ARG A 115 4.92 -25.62 27.91
CA ARG A 115 3.57 -25.09 27.63
C ARG A 115 2.87 -24.67 28.93
N PRO A 116 2.42 -23.41 29.07
CA PRO A 116 1.27 -23.16 29.93
C PRO A 116 0.10 -23.95 29.34
N ARG A 117 -0.52 -24.81 30.15
CA ARG A 117 -1.77 -25.47 29.76
C ARG A 117 -2.78 -24.37 29.42
N LYS A 118 -3.40 -24.48 28.24
CA LYS A 118 -4.55 -23.67 27.85
C LYS A 118 -5.64 -23.76 28.90
#